data_AF-A0A0A9F609-F1
#
_entry.id   AF-A0A0A9F609-F1
#
_cell.length_a   1.000
_cell.length_b   1.000
_cell.length_c   1.000
_cell.angle_alpha   90.00
_cell.angle_beta   90.00
_cell.angle_gamma   90.00
#
_symmetry.space_group_name_H-M   'P 1'
#
loop_
_entity.id
_entity.type
_entity.pdbx_description
1 polymer ?
#
loop_
_entity_poly.entity_id
_entity_poly.type
_entity_poly.pdbx_seq_one_letter_code
_entity_poly.pdbx_strand_id
1 'polypeptide(L)'
;MHYQAKLGIMAAGCYGLPQFRMRVFLLGCHPKEKLPPFPLPTHEAIVKNGCPVAFEHNLVGWPDGMHMQLEKPIVLEDILSDLPEVANGENRDEMPYVKGPQTEFQRYIRTFNSGVLIASTYVE
;
A
#
# COMPACT_ATOMS: atom_id res chain seq x y z
N MET A 1 17.98 25.83 -1.17
CA MET A 1 16.69 25.51 -0.50
C MET A 1 17.00 24.86 0.83
N HIS A 2 16.74 25.53 1.95
CA HIS A 2 17.08 25.02 3.29
C HIS A 2 15.93 24.13 3.79
N TYR A 3 15.71 22.95 3.21
CA TYR A 3 14.67 22.04 3.68
C TYR A 3 15.31 20.94 4.53
N GLN A 4 14.60 20.51 5.57
CA GLN A 4 14.83 19.20 6.14
C GLN A 4 14.38 18.16 5.11
N ALA A 5 15.17 17.13 4.85
CA ALA A 5 14.83 16.11 3.87
C ALA A 5 15.13 14.71 4.37
N LYS A 6 14.33 13.73 3.95
CA LYS A 6 14.55 12.31 4.22
C LYS A 6 14.15 11.48 3.01
N LEU A 7 14.95 10.47 2.70
CA LEU A 7 14.69 9.49 1.66
C LEU A 7 14.28 8.17 2.31
N GLY A 8 13.28 7.50 1.76
CA GLY A 8 12.81 6.20 2.21
C GLY A 8 12.41 5.33 1.03
N ILE A 9 12.78 4.06 1.07
CA ILE A 9 12.37 3.05 0.10
C ILE A 9 11.31 2.19 0.76
N MET A 10 10.13 2.13 0.17
CA MET A 10 8.98 1.39 0.71
C MET A 10 8.48 0.38 -0.33
N ALA A 11 8.16 -0.83 0.13
CA ALA A 11 7.58 -1.89 -0.69
C ALA A 11 6.08 -1.96 -0.47
N ALA A 12 5.27 -1.77 -1.52
CA ALA A 12 3.80 -1.78 -1.42
C ALA A 12 3.23 -3.03 -0.73
N GLY A 13 3.85 -4.20 -0.95
CA GLY A 13 3.41 -5.45 -0.32
C GLY A 13 3.48 -5.45 1.21
N CYS A 14 4.40 -4.69 1.80
CA CYS A 14 4.51 -4.50 3.25
C CYS A 14 3.35 -3.71 3.86
N TYR A 15 2.46 -3.15 3.02
CA TYR A 15 1.33 -2.33 3.43
C TYR A 15 -0.01 -2.93 2.96
N GLY A 16 -0.07 -4.25 2.77
CA GLY A 16 -1.33 -4.95 2.51
C GLY A 16 -1.75 -4.98 1.04
N LEU A 17 -0.80 -4.98 0.11
CA LEU A 17 -1.08 -5.12 -1.32
C LEU A 17 -0.49 -6.42 -1.88
N PRO A 18 -1.14 -7.07 -2.86
CA PRO A 18 -0.70 -8.32 -3.49
C PRO A 18 0.44 -8.10 -4.50
N GLN A 19 1.21 -7.03 -4.33
CA GLN A 19 2.17 -6.55 -5.31
C GLN A 19 3.47 -6.17 -4.63
N PHE A 20 4.55 -6.85 -5.03
CA PHE A 20 5.90 -6.46 -4.62
C PHE A 20 6.41 -5.31 -5.50
N ARG A 21 6.04 -4.07 -5.14
CA ARG A 21 6.43 -2.84 -5.84
C ARG A 21 7.19 -1.90 -4.90
N MET A 22 8.50 -1.80 -5.10
CA MET A 22 9.34 -0.85 -4.37
C MET A 22 9.34 0.53 -5.03
N ARG A 23 9.23 1.59 -4.23
CA ARG A 23 9.37 2.97 -4.69
C ARG A 23 10.15 3.80 -3.68
N VAL A 24 10.84 4.81 -4.20
CA VAL A 24 11.57 5.82 -3.42
C VAL A 24 10.63 6.97 -3.11
N PHE A 25 10.61 7.38 -1.86
CA PHE A 25 9.89 8.54 -1.37
C PHE A 25 10.90 9.54 -0.81
N LEU A 26 10.87 10.77 -1.33
CA LEU A 26 11.68 11.88 -0.82
C LEU A 26 10.73 12.86 -0.15
N LEU A 27 10.85 12.98 1.17
CA LEU A 27 10.08 13.94 1.96
C LEU A 27 10.93 15.17 2.22
N GLY A 28 10.37 16.34 1.96
CA GLY A 28 10.97 17.64 2.26
C GLY A 28 10.06 18.44 3.19
N CYS A 29 10.62 19.06 4.21
CA CYS A 29 9.88 19.85 5.20
C CYS A 29 10.63 21.16 5.50
N HIS A 30 9.87 22.23 5.79
CA HIS A 30 10.45 23.52 6.15
C HIS A 30 11.29 23.39 7.46
N PRO A 31 12.38 24.15 7.68
CA PRO A 31 13.24 24.01 8.87
C PRO A 31 12.55 24.19 10.22
N LYS A 32 11.43 24.92 10.23
CA LYS A 32 10.65 25.18 11.45
C LYS A 32 9.60 24.11 11.73
N GLU A 33 9.37 23.20 10.77
CA GLU A 33 8.37 22.15 10.87
C GLU A 33 9.03 20.82 11.28
N LYS A 34 8.24 19.88 11.82
CA LYS A 34 8.77 18.55 12.15
C LYS A 34 8.69 17.64 10.93
N LEU A 35 9.83 17.17 10.45
CA LEU A 35 9.89 16.21 9.36
C LEU A 35 9.19 14.89 9.75
N PRO A 36 8.14 14.44 9.02
CA PRO A 36 7.44 13.22 9.36
C PRO A 36 8.31 11.96 9.18
N PRO A 37 8.09 10.91 9.99
CA PRO A 37 8.69 9.60 9.75
C PRO A 37 7.98 8.86 8.61
N PHE A 38 8.64 7.86 8.03
CA PHE A 38 7.97 6.91 7.17
C PHE A 38 7.16 5.91 8.00
N PRO A 39 5.97 5.49 7.53
CA PRO A 39 5.19 4.49 8.23
C PRO A 39 5.90 3.12 8.12
N LEU A 40 5.91 2.39 9.23
CA LEU A 40 6.53 1.07 9.29
C LEU A 40 5.65 0.01 8.61
N PRO A 41 6.23 -1.07 8.07
CA PRO A 41 5.49 -2.21 7.51
C PRO A 41 4.41 -2.75 8.45
N THR A 42 3.23 -3.05 7.91
CA THR A 42 2.11 -3.67 8.65
C THR A 42 1.89 -5.12 8.28
N HIS A 43 2.26 -5.50 7.06
CA HIS A 43 2.14 -6.85 6.54
C HIS A 43 3.52 -7.43 6.24
N GLU A 44 3.63 -8.74 6.36
CA GLU A 44 4.69 -9.49 5.69
C GLU A 44 4.55 -9.34 4.18
N ALA A 45 5.66 -9.45 3.45
CA ALA A 45 5.66 -9.34 2.00
C ALA A 45 6.42 -10.49 1.36
N ILE A 46 5.88 -10.99 0.24
CA ILE A 46 6.58 -11.96 -0.60
C ILE A 46 7.66 -11.21 -1.38
N VAL A 47 8.90 -11.29 -0.90
CA VAL A 47 10.05 -10.59 -1.50
C VAL A 47 10.42 -11.26 -2.81
N LYS A 48 10.45 -10.47 -3.89
CA LYS A 48 10.93 -10.93 -5.21
C LYS A 48 12.29 -10.34 -5.58
N ASN A 49 12.54 -9.09 -5.20
CA ASN A 49 13.75 -8.34 -5.55
C ASN A 49 14.28 -7.58 -4.31
N GLY A 50 15.60 -7.48 -4.17
CA GLY A 50 16.25 -6.75 -3.08
C GLY A 50 16.39 -5.24 -3.34
N CYS A 51 16.56 -4.48 -2.25
CA CYS A 51 16.94 -3.06 -2.32
C CYS A 51 18.36 -2.92 -2.92
N PRO A 52 18.66 -1.90 -3.75
CA PRO A 52 20.03 -1.65 -4.19
C PRO A 52 20.95 -1.42 -2.98
N VAL A 53 22.12 -2.08 -2.98
CA VAL A 53 23.09 -2.07 -1.86
C VAL A 53 23.43 -0.65 -1.38
N ALA A 54 23.61 0.29 -2.32
CA ALA A 54 23.91 1.68 -2.02
C ALA A 54 22.82 2.40 -1.18
N PHE A 55 21.60 1.87 -1.14
CA PHE A 55 20.44 2.47 -0.46
C PHE A 55 19.82 1.57 0.61
N GLU A 56 20.48 0.50 1.05
CA GLU A 56 19.98 -0.41 2.09
C GLU A 56 19.56 0.31 3.37
N HIS A 57 20.34 1.30 3.82
CA HIS A 57 20.04 2.13 4.98
C HIS A 57 18.80 3.03 4.83
N ASN A 58 18.29 3.21 3.61
CA ASN A 58 17.07 3.96 3.34
C ASN A 58 15.85 3.05 3.21
N LEU A 59 16.01 1.72 3.32
CA LEU A 59 14.90 0.80 3.32
C LEU A 59 14.06 1.02 4.58
N VAL A 60 12.78 1.30 4.39
CA VAL A 60 11.83 1.46 5.49
C VAL A 60 11.43 0.07 5.96
N GLY A 61 11.91 -0.30 7.14
CA GLY A 61 11.67 -1.59 7.76
C GLY A 61 11.71 -1.49 9.27
N TRP A 62 11.29 -2.57 9.93
CA TRP A 62 11.44 -2.70 11.38
C TRP A 62 12.92 -2.87 11.73
N PRO A 63 13.37 -2.40 12.91
CA PRO A 63 14.74 -2.64 13.38
C PRO A 63 15.04 -4.14 13.48
N ASP A 64 16.26 -4.52 13.13
CA ASP A 64 16.71 -5.91 13.20
C ASP A 64 16.52 -6.50 14.61
N GLY A 65 16.02 -7.74 14.68
CA GLY A 65 15.84 -8.47 15.94
C GLY A 65 14.55 -8.17 16.71
N MET A 66 13.66 -7.32 16.19
CA MET A 66 12.33 -7.10 16.79
C MET A 66 11.34 -8.17 16.31
N HIS A 67 10.79 -8.97 17.23
CA HIS A 67 9.70 -9.88 16.91
C HIS A 67 8.39 -9.10 16.74
N MET A 68 7.90 -9.02 15.51
CA MET A 68 6.69 -8.27 15.16
C MET A 68 5.63 -9.25 14.69
N GLN A 69 4.41 -9.11 15.23
CA GLN A 69 3.24 -9.82 14.70
C GLN A 69 2.69 -9.00 13.54
N LEU A 70 3.23 -9.24 12.35
CA LEU A 70 2.74 -8.63 11.11
C LEU A 70 1.56 -9.42 10.56
N GLU A 71 0.68 -8.74 9.82
CA GLU A 71 -0.37 -9.41 9.08
C GLU A 71 0.22 -10.27 7.95
N LYS A 72 -0.49 -11.35 7.61
CA LYS A 72 -0.07 -12.25 6.54
C LYS A 72 0.02 -11.51 5.20
N PRO A 73 0.93 -11.93 4.29
CA PRO A 73 1.00 -11.32 2.98
C PRO A 73 -0.31 -11.55 2.22
N ILE A 74 -0.84 -10.49 1.62
CA ILE A 74 -2.04 -10.56 0.78
C ILE A 74 -1.69 -11.24 -0.54
N VAL A 75 -2.47 -12.23 -0.95
CA VAL A 75 -2.28 -12.95 -2.22
C VAL A 75 -3.34 -12.56 -3.25
N LEU A 76 -3.17 -12.99 -4.51
CA LEU A 76 -4.11 -12.67 -5.60
C LEU A 76 -5.52 -13.22 -5.35
N GLU A 77 -5.61 -14.39 -4.72
CA GLU A 77 -6.90 -14.99 -4.37
C GLU A 77 -7.70 -14.11 -3.40
N ASP A 78 -7.03 -13.43 -2.48
CA ASP A 78 -7.68 -12.54 -1.51
C ASP A 78 -8.38 -11.34 -2.16
N ILE A 79 -8.15 -11.12 -3.46
CA ILE A 79 -8.54 -9.91 -4.18
C ILE A 79 -9.46 -10.24 -5.33
N LEU A 80 -9.19 -11.33 -6.05
CA LEU A 80 -9.90 -11.69 -7.28
C LEU A 80 -11.04 -12.68 -7.04
N SER A 81 -11.08 -13.38 -5.90
CA SER A 81 -12.02 -14.51 -5.67
C SER A 81 -13.50 -14.13 -5.68
N ASP A 82 -13.83 -12.88 -5.43
CA ASP A 82 -15.21 -12.37 -5.39
C ASP A 82 -15.60 -11.58 -6.65
N LEU A 83 -14.70 -11.47 -7.64
CA LEU A 83 -15.01 -10.88 -8.94
C LEU A 83 -15.87 -11.84 -9.78
N PRO A 84 -16.80 -11.32 -10.60
CA PRO A 84 -17.54 -12.15 -11.55
C PRO A 84 -16.63 -12.65 -12.68
N GLU A 85 -16.96 -13.81 -13.24
CA GLU A 85 -16.30 -14.31 -14.44
C GLU A 85 -16.64 -13.42 -15.65
N VAL A 86 -15.64 -13.16 -16.49
CA VAL A 86 -15.77 -12.36 -17.70
C VAL A 86 -15.06 -13.04 -18.86
N ALA A 87 -15.56 -12.82 -20.08
CA ALA A 87 -14.92 -13.34 -21.29
C ALA A 87 -13.78 -12.41 -21.76
N ASN A 88 -12.89 -12.94 -22.61
CA ASN A 88 -11.91 -12.10 -23.28
C ASN A 88 -12.62 -11.06 -24.16
N GLY A 89 -12.23 -9.79 -24.05
CA GLY A 89 -12.86 -8.69 -24.79
C GLY A 89 -14.19 -8.22 -24.21
N GLU A 90 -14.43 -8.48 -22.92
CA GLU A 90 -15.55 -7.87 -22.19
C GLU A 90 -15.50 -6.34 -22.34
N ASN A 91 -16.62 -5.74 -22.77
CA ASN A 91 -16.74 -4.32 -23.11
C ASN A 91 -17.69 -3.56 -22.18
N ARG A 92 -18.28 -4.23 -21.19
CA ARG A 92 -19.09 -3.60 -20.16
C ARG A 92 -18.18 -2.90 -19.16
N ASP A 93 -18.22 -1.57 -19.15
CA ASP A 93 -17.47 -0.74 -18.17
C ASP A 93 -17.99 -0.94 -16.74
N GLU A 94 -19.29 -1.22 -16.58
CA GLU A 94 -19.95 -1.45 -15.30
C GLU A 94 -20.65 -2.81 -15.30
N MET A 95 -20.48 -3.56 -14.20
CA MET A 95 -21.21 -4.81 -13.98
C MET A 95 -21.45 -5.04 -12.49
N PRO A 96 -22.60 -5.63 -12.11
CA PRO A 96 -22.88 -5.93 -10.72
C PRO A 96 -21.99 -7.08 -10.22
N TYR A 97 -21.62 -7.01 -8.95
CA TYR A 97 -21.03 -8.15 -8.27
C TYR A 97 -22.05 -9.26 -8.08
N VAL A 98 -21.65 -10.49 -8.42
CA VAL A 98 -22.47 -11.69 -8.23
C VAL A 98 -22.31 -12.25 -6.81
N LYS A 99 -21.16 -12.00 -6.18
CA LYS A 99 -20.80 -12.48 -4.84
C LYS A 99 -20.50 -11.29 -3.92
N GLY A 100 -20.85 -11.43 -2.64
CA GLY A 100 -20.35 -10.55 -1.59
C GLY A 100 -18.83 -10.72 -1.37
N PRO A 101 -18.19 -9.80 -0.64
CA PRO A 101 -16.77 -9.92 -0.31
C PRO A 101 -16.48 -11.18 0.52
N GLN A 102 -15.47 -11.95 0.14
CA GLN A 102 -15.06 -13.19 0.80
C GLN A 102 -13.96 -12.94 1.85
N THR A 103 -13.01 -12.05 1.55
CA THR A 103 -11.85 -11.77 2.40
C THR A 103 -11.97 -10.42 3.13
N GLU A 104 -11.13 -10.22 4.15
CA GLU A 104 -11.02 -8.91 4.82
C GLU A 104 -10.56 -7.82 3.86
N PHE A 105 -9.63 -8.14 2.96
CA PHE A 105 -9.17 -7.19 1.95
C PHE A 105 -10.32 -6.76 1.02
N GLN A 106 -11.12 -7.71 0.54
CA GLN A 106 -12.29 -7.43 -0.29
C GLN A 106 -13.34 -6.61 0.47
N ARG A 107 -13.58 -6.92 1.75
CA ARG A 107 -14.45 -6.10 2.61
C ARG A 107 -13.92 -4.68 2.69
N TYR A 108 -12.63 -4.50 2.96
CA TYR A 108 -11.99 -3.20 3.07
C TYR A 108 -12.14 -2.36 1.81
N ILE A 109 -11.75 -2.87 0.64
CA ILE A 109 -11.78 -2.08 -0.61
C ILE A 109 -13.21 -1.79 -1.09
N ARG A 110 -14.18 -2.68 -0.82
CA ARG A 110 -15.57 -2.50 -1.25
C ARG A 110 -16.39 -1.63 -0.31
N THR A 111 -15.97 -1.45 0.94
CA THR A 111 -16.63 -0.57 1.92
C THR A 111 -16.63 0.90 1.46
N PHE A 112 -15.66 1.30 0.64
CA PHE A 112 -15.57 2.66 0.09
C PHE A 112 -16.69 3.01 -0.91
N ASN A 113 -17.48 2.04 -1.39
CA ASN A 113 -18.60 2.29 -2.30
C ASN A 113 -19.91 2.70 -1.59
N SER A 114 -19.99 2.53 -0.27
CA SER A 114 -21.10 3.04 0.55
C SER A 114 -20.76 4.42 1.13
N GLY A 115 -20.71 5.44 0.26
CA GLY A 115 -20.85 6.84 0.67
C GLY A 115 -19.64 7.52 1.30
N VAL A 116 -18.48 7.53 0.63
CA VAL A 116 -17.44 8.53 0.93
C VAL A 116 -17.27 9.46 -0.26
N LEU A 117 -17.93 10.62 -0.12
CA LEU A 117 -17.44 11.88 -0.66
C LEU A 117 -15.95 11.97 -0.32
N ILE A 118 -15.10 11.73 -1.30
CA ILE A 118 -13.72 12.18 -1.23
C ILE A 118 -13.83 13.67 -0.93
N ALA A 119 -13.41 14.08 0.26
CA ALA A 119 -13.34 15.47 0.67
C ALA A 119 -12.35 16.18 -0.26
N SER A 120 -12.85 16.55 -1.44
CA SER A 120 -12.42 17.75 -2.13
C SER A 120 -12.79 18.92 -1.21
N THR A 121 -11.91 19.93 -1.17
CA THR A 121 -12.02 21.22 -0.47
C THR A 121 -11.87 21.18 1.06
N TYR A 122 -11.05 22.01 1.72
CA TYR A 122 -10.51 23.34 1.39
C TYR A 122 -9.09 23.51 1.97
N VAL A 123 -8.17 24.09 1.18
CA VAL A 123 -7.06 24.87 1.72
C VAL A 123 -7.55 26.32 1.64
N GLU A 124 -7.80 26.94 2.79
CA GLU A 124 -7.83 28.41 2.91
C GLU A 124 -6.39 28.94 2.82
#